data_AF-A0A7Z9BXK8-F1
#
_entry.id   AF-A0A7Z9BXK8-F1
#
_cell.length_a   1.000
_cell.length_b   1.000
_cell.length_c   1.000
_cell.angle_alpha   90.00
_cell.angle_beta   90.00
_cell.angle_gamma   90.00
#
_symmetry.space_group_name_H-M   'P 1'
#
loop_
_entity.id
_entity.type
_entity.pdbx_description
1 polymer ?
#
loop_
_entity_poly.entity_id
_entity_poly.type
_entity_poly.pdbx_seq_one_letter_code
_entity_poly.pdbx_strand_id
1 'polypeptide(L)'
;MKLPNPENAIIDSQKLKGYSLNPSHTEGQHKARVFRSALDLGIEDVEVLKSALLQAVKTPDAVLDKRNQYGQKYVIDFPMTHNGKTATIHSV
;
A
#
# COMPACT_ATOMS: atom_id res chain seq x y z
N MET A 1 -7.62 -15.05 -3.29
CA MET A 1 -8.99 -14.79 -3.77
C MET A 1 -9.08 -13.39 -4.34
N LYS A 2 -10.09 -13.06 -5.16
CA LYS A 2 -10.30 -11.67 -5.60
C LYS A 2 -10.95 -10.84 -4.50
N LEU A 3 -10.58 -9.56 -4.40
CA LEU A 3 -11.34 -8.61 -3.58
C LEU A 3 -12.76 -8.42 -4.12
N PRO A 4 -13.74 -8.13 -3.26
CA PRO A 4 -15.05 -7.69 -3.71
C PRO A 4 -14.95 -6.30 -4.35
N ASN A 5 -15.57 -6.12 -5.53
CA ASN A 5 -15.64 -4.85 -6.27
C ASN A 5 -14.28 -4.13 -6.45
N PRO A 6 -13.24 -4.80 -6.98
CA PRO A 6 -11.88 -4.24 -7.02
C PRO A 6 -11.78 -2.98 -7.91
N GLU A 7 -12.66 -2.85 -8.91
CA GLU A 7 -12.74 -1.66 -9.77
C GLU A 7 -13.17 -0.39 -9.02
N ASN A 8 -13.84 -0.54 -7.88
CA ASN A 8 -14.32 0.56 -7.03
C ASN A 8 -13.39 0.83 -5.84
N ALA A 9 -12.18 0.25 -5.82
CA ALA A 9 -11.23 0.46 -4.75
C ALA A 9 -10.81 1.93 -4.64
N ILE A 10 -10.89 2.49 -3.44
CA ILE A 10 -10.49 3.87 -3.16
C ILE A 10 -9.19 3.85 -2.37
N ILE A 11 -8.16 4.46 -2.93
CA ILE A 11 -6.86 4.66 -2.26
C ILE A 11 -6.62 6.16 -2.13
N ASP A 12 -6.72 6.65 -0.91
CA ASP A 12 -6.56 8.07 -0.62
C ASP A 12 -5.08 8.49 -0.69
N SER A 13 -4.74 9.33 -1.68
CA SER A 13 -3.40 9.91 -1.82
C SER A 13 -2.99 10.70 -0.58
N GLN A 14 -3.94 11.31 0.16
CA GLN A 14 -3.64 12.03 1.40
C GLN A 14 -3.17 11.10 2.51
N LYS A 15 -3.71 9.87 2.60
CA LYS A 15 -3.23 8.86 3.55
C LYS A 15 -1.82 8.40 3.19
N LEU A 16 -1.54 8.18 1.91
CA LEU A 16 -0.19 7.80 1.48
C LEU A 16 0.82 8.91 1.76
N LYS A 17 0.52 10.13 1.33
CA LYS A 17 1.37 11.31 1.49
C LYS A 17 1.53 11.75 2.94
N GLY A 18 0.44 11.73 3.70
CA GLY A 18 0.37 12.29 5.05
C GLY A 18 0.80 11.32 6.13
N TYR A 19 0.74 10.00 5.87
CA TYR A 19 1.06 8.96 6.83
C TYR A 19 2.15 8.00 6.33
N SER A 20 1.86 7.18 5.30
CA SER A 20 2.71 6.04 4.93
C SER A 20 4.08 6.43 4.37
N LEU A 21 4.14 7.52 3.60
CA LEU A 21 5.36 8.05 2.97
C LEU A 21 5.86 9.32 3.67
N ASN A 22 5.25 9.72 4.79
CA ASN A 22 5.61 10.92 5.52
C ASN A 22 6.66 10.65 6.61
N PRO A 23 7.93 11.07 6.43
CA PRO A 23 8.95 10.91 7.46
C PRO A 23 8.71 11.80 8.68
N SER A 24 7.88 12.83 8.58
CA SER A 24 7.56 13.75 9.68
C SER A 24 6.32 13.34 10.48
N HIS A 25 5.61 12.28 10.08
CA HIS A 25 4.44 11.81 10.81
C HIS A 25 4.87 11.00 12.04
N THR A 26 4.37 11.35 13.22
CA THR A 26 4.72 10.72 14.51
C THR A 26 4.67 9.19 14.48
N GLU A 27 3.59 8.62 13.96
CA GLU A 27 3.45 7.16 13.80
C GLU A 27 3.92 6.62 12.43
N GLY A 28 3.64 7.33 11.34
CA GLY A 28 3.93 6.93 9.96
C GLY A 28 5.41 6.97 9.57
N GLN A 29 6.25 7.72 10.29
CA GLN A 29 7.69 7.90 9.99
C GLN A 29 8.44 6.58 9.82
N HIS A 30 8.09 5.55 10.61
CA HIS A 30 8.75 4.25 10.53
C HIS A 30 8.40 3.52 9.22
N LYS A 31 7.18 3.72 8.70
CA LYS A 31 6.77 3.19 7.39
C LYS A 31 7.48 3.95 6.28
N ALA A 32 7.52 5.28 6.36
CA ALA A 32 8.21 6.12 5.38
C ALA A 32 9.69 5.74 5.26
N ARG A 33 10.36 5.48 6.39
CA ARG A 33 11.75 5.00 6.40
C ARG A 33 11.91 3.65 5.70
N VAL A 34 11.00 2.70 5.93
CA VAL A 34 11.03 1.38 5.27
C VAL A 34 10.80 1.52 3.77
N PHE A 35 9.80 2.30 3.35
CA PHE A 35 9.54 2.59 1.93
C PHE A 35 10.75 3.22 1.24
N ARG A 36 11.39 4.21 1.87
CA ARG A 36 12.58 4.84 1.33
C ARG A 36 13.76 3.87 1.23
N SER A 37 13.97 3.06 2.26
CA SER A 37 15.09 2.10 2.26
C SER A 37 14.90 1.00 1.21
N ALA A 38 13.72 0.37 1.20
CA ALA A 38 13.43 -0.83 0.42
C ALA A 38 13.10 -0.54 -1.04
N LEU A 39 12.45 0.60 -1.34
CA LEU A 39 11.94 0.93 -2.67
C LEU A 39 12.34 2.32 -3.15
N ASP A 40 13.08 3.09 -2.35
CA ASP A 40 13.40 4.49 -2.66
C ASP A 40 12.16 5.37 -2.90
N LEU A 41 11.04 5.03 -2.25
CA LEU A 41 9.80 5.81 -2.33
C LEU A 41 9.77 6.92 -1.27
N GLY A 42 9.41 8.12 -1.70
CA GLY A 42 9.15 9.29 -0.86
C GLY A 42 7.77 9.91 -1.09
N ILE A 43 7.54 11.09 -0.51
CA ILE A 43 6.29 11.87 -0.65
C ILE A 43 6.02 12.23 -2.13
N GLU A 44 7.08 12.41 -2.89
CA GLU A 44 7.07 12.68 -4.32
C GLU A 44 6.52 11.51 -5.15
N ASP A 45 6.58 10.28 -4.63
CA ASP A 45 6.23 9.04 -5.35
C ASP A 45 4.85 8.49 -4.95
N VAL A 46 3.99 9.32 -4.35
CA VAL A 46 2.65 8.92 -3.89
C VAL A 46 1.83 8.27 -4.99
N GLU A 47 1.86 8.83 -6.20
CA GLU A 47 1.09 8.30 -7.33
C GLU A 47 1.66 6.97 -7.85
N VAL A 48 2.97 6.73 -7.68
CA VAL A 48 3.60 5.44 -8.01
C VAL A 48 3.08 4.35 -7.07
N LEU A 49 3.12 4.58 -5.75
CA LEU A 49 2.61 3.64 -4.76
C LEU A 49 1.10 3.41 -4.93
N LYS A 50 0.34 4.48 -5.15
CA LYS A 50 -1.11 4.39 -5.38
C LYS A 50 -1.45 3.54 -6.59
N SER A 51 -0.76 3.77 -7.71
CA SER A 51 -0.98 3.00 -8.94
C SER A 51 -0.67 1.53 -8.72
N ALA A 52 0.42 1.21 -8.03
CA ALA A 52 0.79 -0.17 -7.71
C ALA A 52 -0.28 -0.87 -6.85
N LEU A 53 -0.80 -0.18 -5.82
CA LEU A 53 -1.87 -0.71 -4.99
C LEU A 53 -3.18 -0.90 -5.77
N LEU A 54 -3.55 0.04 -6.66
CA LEU A 54 -4.74 -0.07 -7.51
C LEU A 54 -4.65 -1.23 -8.52
N GLN A 55 -3.45 -1.62 -8.95
CA GLN A 55 -3.26 -2.83 -9.74
C GLN A 55 -3.35 -4.07 -8.86
N ALA A 56 -2.73 -4.05 -7.67
CA ALA A 56 -2.73 -5.18 -6.74
C ALA A 56 -4.14 -5.60 -6.31
N VAL A 57 -5.04 -4.64 -6.06
CA VAL A 57 -6.43 -4.96 -5.67
C VAL A 57 -7.22 -5.73 -6.74
N LYS A 58 -6.78 -5.69 -8.01
CA LYS A 58 -7.42 -6.40 -9.13
C LYS A 58 -6.93 -7.83 -9.27
N THR A 59 -5.84 -8.21 -8.62
CA THR A 59 -5.29 -9.57 -8.71
C THR A 59 -6.09 -10.56 -7.85
N PRO A 60 -6.05 -11.86 -8.16
CA PRO A 60 -6.72 -12.88 -7.37
C PRO A 60 -5.94 -13.32 -6.12
N ASP A 61 -5.06 -12.47 -5.57
CA ASP A 61 -4.10 -12.83 -4.51
C ASP A 61 -4.50 -12.34 -3.11
N ALA A 62 -5.69 -11.75 -2.95
CA ALA A 62 -6.15 -11.32 -1.65
C ALA A 62 -6.39 -12.50 -0.70
N VAL A 63 -6.02 -12.33 0.57
CA VAL A 63 -6.21 -13.30 1.65
C VAL A 63 -7.14 -12.68 2.69
N LEU A 64 -8.09 -13.46 3.21
CA LEU A 64 -8.97 -13.01 4.29
C LEU A 64 -8.19 -12.81 5.58
N ASP A 65 -8.40 -11.68 6.25
CA ASP A 65 -7.89 -11.39 7.60
C ASP A 65 -9.06 -11.22 8.60
N LYS A 66 -8.79 -10.69 9.80
CA LYS A 66 -9.78 -10.48 10.84
C LYS A 66 -10.86 -9.47 10.41
N ARG A 67 -12.11 -9.85 10.66
CA ARG A 67 -13.24 -8.92 10.61
C ARG A 67 -13.18 -7.98 11.82
N ASN A 68 -13.44 -6.70 11.61
CA ASN A 68 -13.58 -5.71 12.68
C ASN A 68 -14.89 -4.93 12.54
N GLN A 69 -15.08 -3.91 13.38
CA GLN A 69 -16.28 -3.05 13.35
C GLN A 69 -16.49 -2.31 12.03
N TYR A 70 -15.46 -2.19 11.19
CA TYR A 70 -15.51 -1.52 9.89
C TYR A 70 -15.69 -2.50 8.71
N GLY A 71 -15.76 -3.81 8.98
CA GLY A 71 -16.00 -4.83 7.96
C GLY A 71 -14.92 -5.90 7.89
N GLN A 72 -14.89 -6.60 6.76
CA GLN A 72 -13.95 -7.68 6.48
C GLN A 72 -12.63 -7.09 5.98
N LYS A 73 -11.51 -7.44 6.63
CA LYS A 73 -10.17 -7.10 6.14
C LYS A 73 -9.65 -8.12 5.16
N TYR A 74 -8.79 -7.65 4.27
CA TYR A 74 -8.09 -8.47 3.30
C TYR A 74 -6.64 -8.03 3.23
N VAL A 75 -5.75 -8.99 3.11
CA VAL A 75 -4.32 -8.78 2.92
C VAL A 75 -3.98 -9.05 1.47
N ILE A 76 -3.18 -8.19 0.85
CA ILE A 76 -2.57 -8.44 -0.46
C ILE A 76 -1.07 -8.22 -0.32
N ASP A 77 -0.31 -9.27 -0.60
CA ASP A 77 1.14 -9.22 -0.74
C ASP A 77 1.50 -9.24 -2.23
N PHE A 78 2.25 -8.24 -2.69
CA PHE A 78 2.67 -8.18 -4.08
C PHE A 78 4.09 -7.60 -4.22
N PRO A 79 4.91 -8.11 -5.16
CA PRO A 79 6.20 -7.51 -5.45
C PRO A 79 6.02 -6.18 -6.17
N MET A 80 6.86 -5.21 -5.81
CA MET A 80 6.95 -3.92 -6.49
C MET A 80 8.43 -3.61 -6.76
N THR A 81 8.71 -3.01 -7.92
CA THR A 81 10.04 -2.51 -8.26
C THR A 81 9.98 -1.00 -8.47
N HIS A 82 10.90 -0.27 -7.86
CA HIS A 82 11.08 1.17 -8.04
C HIS A 82 12.57 1.53 -7.92
N ASN A 83 13.07 2.37 -8.83
CA ASN A 83 14.48 2.78 -8.90
C ASN A 83 15.49 1.61 -8.78
N GLY A 84 15.20 0.49 -9.44
CA GLY A 84 16.06 -0.70 -9.43
C GLY A 84 16.03 -1.51 -8.14
N LYS A 85 15.21 -1.14 -7.15
CA LYS A 85 14.98 -1.91 -5.93
C LYS A 85 13.66 -2.65 -6.01
N THR A 86 13.62 -3.86 -5.48
CA THR A 86 12.41 -4.69 -5.42
C THR A 86 12.10 -5.09 -3.99
N ALA A 87 10.85 -4.96 -3.58
CA ALA A 87 10.36 -5.39 -2.29
C ALA A 87 8.91 -5.88 -2.39
N THR A 88 8.50 -6.72 -1.44
CA THR A 88 7.10 -7.11 -1.29
C THR A 88 6.35 -6.05 -0.47
N ILE A 89 5.26 -5.54 -1.02
CA ILE A 89 4.32 -4.66 -0.32
C ILE A 89 3.26 -5.50 0.36
N HIS A 90 3.09 -5.28 1.66
CA HIS A 90 2.02 -5.86 2.47
C HIS A 90 0.90 -4.82 2.70
N SER A 91 -0.22 -4.99 1.99
CA SER A 91 -1.39 -4.11 2.08
C SER A 91 -2.51 -4.76 2.88
N VAL A 92 -3.10 -4.03 3.83
CA VAL A 92 -4.17 -4.50 4.76
C VAL A 92 -5.28 -3.47 4.92
#